data_AF-X0ZEU4-F1
#
_entry.id   AF-X0ZEU4-F1
#
_cell.length_a   1.000
_cell.length_b   1.000
_cell.length_c   1.000
_cell.angle_alpha   90.00
_cell.angle_beta   90.00
_cell.angle_gamma   90.00
#
_symmetry.space_group_name_H-M   'P 1'
#
loop_
_entity.id
_entity.type
_entity.pdbx_description
1 polymer ?
#
loop_
_entity_poly.entity_id
_entity_poly.type
_entity_poly.pdbx_seq_one_letter_code
_entity_poly.pdbx_strand_id
1 'polypeptide(L)'
;MSVAISATVSATNGFDYGFDYEWDIAPEAGWLFGMTFALCIIFFVICFIIFIVIAIWVYKDAEKRGSNGTLWLIIVIITGIIGIIIWLIIRPPIGGRPQERTGRIELCLNCGRSIPFDAQICPYCGIKQQTVTQVKGGEIETFKKSITKTIKCPSCGEIKEVQGVIGERVEITCSKCNKKGFVRFR
;
A
#
# COMPACT_ATOMS: atom_id res chain seq x y z
N MET A 1 64.30 89.99 25.36
CA MET A 1 64.41 88.57 24.96
C MET A 1 63.02 87.97 25.09
N SER A 2 62.32 87.87 23.97
CA SER A 2 60.89 87.53 23.93
C SER A 2 60.71 86.02 23.75
N VAL A 3 59.90 85.41 24.60
CA VAL A 3 59.55 83.99 24.57
C VAL A 3 58.33 83.82 23.68
N ALA A 4 58.42 82.99 22.63
CA ALA A 4 57.27 82.59 21.82
C ALA A 4 56.97 81.12 22.07
N ILE A 5 55.90 80.88 22.83
CA ILE A 5 55.32 79.56 23.09
C ILE A 5 54.55 79.18 21.83
N SER A 6 54.95 78.09 21.16
CA SER A 6 54.16 77.50 20.08
C SER A 6 53.58 76.18 20.56
N ALA A 7 52.33 76.20 20.98
CA ALA A 7 51.55 75.01 21.27
C ALA A 7 51.01 74.47 19.93
N THR A 8 51.46 73.29 19.52
CA THR A 8 50.84 72.56 18.41
C THR A 8 49.65 71.76 18.97
N VAL A 9 48.44 72.26 18.71
CA VAL A 9 47.21 71.46 18.83
C VAL A 9 47.20 70.46 17.69
N SER A 10 47.25 69.16 18.00
CA SER A 10 46.84 68.11 17.08
C SER A 10 45.47 67.60 17.50
N ALA A 11 44.50 67.77 16.62
CA ALA A 11 43.12 67.38 16.81
C ALA A 11 43.00 65.85 16.98
N THR A 12 42.57 65.39 18.16
CA THR A 12 42.16 64.00 18.37
C THR A 12 40.71 63.84 17.96
N ASN A 13 40.46 63.69 16.65
CA ASN A 13 39.19 63.21 16.14
C ASN A 13 39.47 62.05 15.18
N GLY A 14 38.88 60.88 15.44
CA GLY A 14 38.83 59.82 14.44
C GLY A 14 39.17 58.44 14.98
N PHE A 15 38.12 57.70 15.26
CA PHE A 15 38.05 56.24 15.37
C PHE A 15 38.87 55.56 14.26
N ASP A 16 39.90 54.79 14.60
CA ASP A 16 40.41 53.76 13.68
C ASP A 16 40.91 52.55 14.46
N TYR A 17 39.96 51.78 15.00
CA TYR A 17 40.19 50.36 15.21
C TYR A 17 40.14 49.71 13.83
N GLY A 18 41.20 49.90 13.05
CA GLY A 18 41.49 49.10 11.87
C GLY A 18 41.55 47.65 12.32
N PHE A 19 40.50 46.91 12.03
CA PHE A 19 40.53 45.47 12.08
C PHE A 19 41.13 45.07 10.74
N ASP A 20 42.46 45.10 10.64
CA ASP A 20 43.23 44.56 9.53
C ASP A 20 43.16 43.03 9.63
N TYR A 21 42.00 42.50 9.28
CA TYR A 21 41.92 41.14 8.77
C TYR A 21 42.48 41.19 7.35
N GLU A 22 43.79 41.36 7.23
CA GLU A 22 44.49 40.95 6.02
C GLU A 22 44.24 39.44 5.93
N TRP A 23 43.25 39.00 5.14
CA TRP A 23 43.03 37.59 4.85
C TRP A 23 44.17 37.09 3.95
N ASP A 24 45.41 37.16 4.45
CA ASP A 24 46.54 36.37 3.99
C ASP A 24 46.21 34.91 4.29
N ILE A 25 45.29 34.36 3.48
CA ILE A 25 45.07 32.93 3.38
C ILE A 25 46.40 32.41 2.87
N ALA A 26 47.26 31.97 3.80
CA ALA A 26 48.53 31.35 3.49
C ALA A 26 48.26 30.34 2.35
N PRO A 27 49.00 30.39 1.23
CA PRO A 27 48.67 29.60 0.04
C PRO A 27 48.58 28.11 0.36
N GLU A 28 49.30 27.62 1.38
CA GLU A 28 49.14 26.27 1.94
C GLU A 28 47.74 25.94 2.51
N ALA A 29 47.00 26.90 3.05
CA ALA A 29 45.66 26.69 3.60
C ALA A 29 44.62 26.42 2.49
N GLY A 30 44.74 27.07 1.34
CA GLY A 30 43.80 26.91 0.22
C GLY A 30 43.74 25.48 -0.33
N TRP A 31 44.88 24.80 -0.42
CA TRP A 31 44.94 23.41 -0.88
C TRP A 31 44.32 22.44 0.13
N LEU A 32 44.49 22.66 1.44
CA LEU A 32 43.87 21.85 2.49
C LEU A 32 42.35 22.01 2.51
N PHE A 33 41.83 23.23 2.36
CA PHE A 33 40.39 23.48 2.25
C PHE A 33 39.80 22.86 0.97
N GLY A 34 40.48 23.01 -0.17
CA GLY A 34 40.04 22.40 -1.44
C GLY A 34 40.05 20.87 -1.42
N MET A 35 41.10 20.26 -0.88
CA MET A 35 41.22 18.80 -0.75
C MET A 35 40.20 18.21 0.23
N THR A 36 39.97 18.89 1.36
CA THR A 36 38.95 18.46 2.34
C THR A 36 37.56 18.53 1.73
N PHE A 37 37.23 19.63 1.05
CA PHE A 37 35.94 19.79 0.39
C PHE A 37 35.71 18.75 -0.72
N ALA A 38 36.74 18.45 -1.52
CA ALA A 38 36.68 17.40 -2.53
C ALA A 38 36.43 16.01 -1.92
N LEU A 39 37.10 15.66 -0.82
CA LEU A 39 36.87 14.39 -0.11
C LEU A 39 35.46 14.32 0.50
N CYS A 40 34.95 15.43 1.05
CA CYS A 40 33.58 15.52 1.56
C CYS A 40 32.55 15.30 0.43
N ILE A 41 32.76 15.89 -0.75
CA ILE A 41 31.90 15.69 -1.92
C ILE A 41 31.92 14.22 -2.35
N ILE A 42 33.10 13.62 -2.46
CA ILE A 42 33.24 12.21 -2.86
C ILE A 42 32.50 11.30 -1.87
N PHE A 43 32.66 11.53 -0.57
CA PHE A 43 31.95 10.79 0.46
C PHE A 43 30.42 10.95 0.34
N PHE A 44 29.93 12.17 0.10
CA PHE A 44 28.51 12.45 -0.06
C PHE A 44 27.93 11.79 -1.31
N VAL A 45 28.66 11.80 -2.42
CA VAL A 45 28.29 11.11 -3.67
C VAL A 45 28.21 9.61 -3.45
N ILE A 46 29.18 9.01 -2.74
CA ILE A 46 29.14 7.56 -2.41
C ILE A 46 27.91 7.24 -1.56
N CYS A 47 27.64 8.04 -0.51
CA CYS A 47 26.46 7.86 0.33
C CYS A 47 25.16 8.00 -0.47
N PHE A 48 25.10 8.95 -1.39
CA PHE A 48 23.97 9.16 -2.27
C PHE A 48 23.75 7.98 -3.22
N ILE A 49 24.81 7.44 -3.82
CA ILE A 49 24.73 6.24 -4.67
C ILE A 49 24.19 5.05 -3.86
N ILE A 50 24.71 4.82 -2.65
CA ILE A 50 24.23 3.75 -1.76
C ILE A 50 22.74 3.94 -1.45
N PHE A 51 22.33 5.16 -1.15
CA PHE A 51 20.93 5.49 -0.88
C PHE A 51 20.01 5.16 -2.07
N ILE A 52 20.43 5.50 -3.30
CA ILE A 52 19.68 5.17 -4.52
C ILE A 52 19.59 3.64 -4.72
N VAL A 53 20.68 2.91 -4.51
CA VAL A 53 20.68 1.44 -4.61
C VAL A 53 19.71 0.82 -3.59
N ILE A 54 19.67 1.33 -2.36
CA ILE A 54 18.73 0.87 -1.34
C ILE A 54 17.28 1.22 -1.73
N ALA A 55 17.01 2.40 -2.29
CA ALA A 55 15.68 2.78 -2.74
C ALA A 55 15.16 1.83 -3.85
N ILE A 56 16.02 1.47 -4.82
CA ILE A 56 15.70 0.48 -5.86
C ILE A 56 15.47 -0.90 -5.23
N TRP A 57 16.25 -1.26 -4.21
CA TRP A 57 16.04 -2.51 -3.48
C TRP A 57 14.68 -2.55 -2.77
N VAL A 58 14.28 -1.47 -2.08
CA VAL A 58 12.96 -1.35 -1.44
C VAL A 58 11.84 -1.48 -2.45
N TYR A 59 11.95 -0.83 -3.61
CA TYR A 59 10.99 -0.96 -4.71
C TYR A 59 10.79 -2.44 -5.10
N LYS A 60 11.89 -3.14 -5.37
CA LYS A 60 11.85 -4.56 -5.77
C LYS A 60 11.34 -5.46 -4.64
N ASP A 61 11.67 -5.17 -3.38
CA ASP A 61 11.16 -5.91 -2.22
C ASP A 61 9.65 -5.67 -2.03
N ALA A 62 9.17 -4.46 -2.27
CA ALA A 62 7.75 -4.10 -2.18
C ALA A 62 6.91 -4.76 -3.27
N GLU A 63 7.38 -4.76 -4.52
CA GLU A 63 6.72 -5.45 -5.63
C GLU A 63 6.63 -6.96 -5.38
N LYS A 64 7.71 -7.59 -4.91
CA LYS A 64 7.73 -9.02 -4.56
C LYS A 64 6.71 -9.38 -3.48
N ARG A 65 6.32 -8.42 -2.64
CA ARG A 65 5.36 -8.60 -1.55
C ARG A 65 3.93 -8.18 -1.94
N GLY A 66 3.68 -7.85 -3.20
CA GLY A 66 2.36 -7.44 -3.68
C GLY A 66 1.91 -6.06 -3.20
N SER A 67 2.82 -5.24 -2.68
CA SER A 67 2.57 -3.83 -2.36
C SER A 67 2.94 -2.94 -3.57
N ASN A 68 2.35 -1.75 -3.66
CA ASN A 68 2.71 -0.77 -4.69
C ASN A 68 4.16 -0.28 -4.48
N GLY A 69 5.11 -0.86 -5.21
CA GLY A 69 6.53 -0.53 -5.11
C GLY A 69 6.84 0.94 -5.40
N THR A 70 6.14 1.53 -6.38
CA THR A 70 6.30 2.95 -6.75
C THR A 70 5.96 3.90 -5.61
N LEU A 71 4.88 3.61 -4.86
CA LEU A 71 4.50 4.44 -3.69
C LEU A 71 5.57 4.37 -2.61
N TRP A 72 6.08 3.16 -2.32
CA TRP A 72 7.14 2.97 -1.33
C TRP A 72 8.46 3.62 -1.74
N LEU A 73 8.82 3.57 -3.03
CA LEU A 73 10.00 4.26 -3.56
C LEU A 73 9.89 5.78 -3.38
N ILE A 74 8.75 6.39 -3.71
CA ILE A 74 8.53 7.84 -3.54
C ILE A 74 8.65 8.22 -2.06
N ILE A 75 8.05 7.44 -1.15
CA ILE A 75 8.13 7.68 0.29
C ILE A 75 9.58 7.63 0.78
N VAL A 76 10.35 6.62 0.38
CA VAL A 76 11.76 6.48 0.75
C VAL A 76 12.60 7.65 0.24
N ILE A 77 12.39 8.11 -0.99
CA ILE A 77 13.13 9.25 -1.56
C ILE A 77 12.85 10.54 -0.78
N ILE A 78 11.59 10.80 -0.39
CA ILE A 78 11.21 12.04 0.32
C ILE A 78 11.67 12.00 1.78
N THR A 79 11.52 10.86 2.45
CA THR A 79 11.77 10.74 3.89
C THR A 79 13.18 10.24 4.23
N GLY A 80 13.96 9.83 3.23
CA GLY A 80 15.31 9.35 3.40
C GLY A 80 15.38 8.04 4.17
N ILE A 81 16.27 8.01 5.16
CA ILE A 81 16.50 6.85 6.04
C ILE A 81 15.22 6.48 6.81
N ILE A 82 14.38 7.46 7.16
CA ILE A 82 13.12 7.24 7.89
C ILE A 82 12.18 6.35 7.09
N GLY A 83 12.07 6.56 5.77
CA GLY A 83 11.22 5.73 4.91
C GLY A 83 11.65 4.28 4.86
N ILE A 84 12.96 4.01 4.91
CA ILE A 84 13.51 2.65 4.96
C ILE A 84 13.11 1.98 6.28
N ILE A 85 13.21 2.71 7.41
CA ILE A 85 12.81 2.19 8.72
C ILE A 85 11.32 1.85 8.72
N ILE A 86 10.47 2.75 8.22
CA ILE A 86 9.02 2.53 8.13
C ILE A 86 8.71 1.29 7.26
N TRP A 87 9.38 1.15 6.11
CA TRP A 87 9.22 -0.03 5.25
C TRP A 87 9.56 -1.33 5.97
N LEU A 88 10.67 -1.34 6.72
CA LEU A 88 11.10 -2.53 7.48
C LEU A 88 10.11 -2.91 8.59
N ILE A 89 9.45 -1.94 9.23
CA ILE A 89 8.45 -2.19 10.27
C ILE A 89 7.15 -2.75 9.68
N ILE A 90 6.65 -2.16 8.59
CA ILE A 90 5.35 -2.51 7.99
C ILE A 90 5.48 -3.70 7.01
N ARG A 91 6.69 -4.24 6.85
CA ARG A 91 7.06 -5.25 5.86
C ARG A 91 6.11 -6.46 5.88
N PRO A 92 5.24 -6.62 4.86
CA PRO A 92 4.30 -7.74 4.84
C PRO A 92 5.00 -9.06 4.54
N PRO A 93 4.48 -10.22 5.00
CA PRO A 93 5.07 -11.52 4.75
C PRO A 93 5.06 -11.87 3.25
N ILE A 94 6.06 -12.64 2.82
CA ILE A 94 6.23 -13.06 1.43
C ILE A 94 5.08 -14.02 1.08
N GLY A 95 4.34 -13.72 0.01
CA GLY A 95 3.14 -14.48 -0.38
C GLY A 95 1.80 -13.80 -0.08
N GLY A 96 1.82 -12.56 0.41
CA GLY A 96 0.64 -11.70 0.42
C GLY A 96 0.12 -11.50 -1.00
N ARG A 97 -1.14 -11.90 -1.25
CA ARG A 97 -1.82 -11.59 -2.52
C ARG A 97 -1.83 -10.06 -2.67
N PRO A 98 -1.52 -9.51 -3.85
CA PRO A 98 -1.61 -8.08 -4.06
C PRO A 98 -2.99 -7.61 -3.61
N GLN A 99 -3.03 -6.53 -2.80
CA GLN A 99 -4.30 -5.93 -2.42
C GLN A 99 -4.96 -5.41 -3.69
N GLU A 100 -5.85 -6.23 -4.24
CA GLU A 100 -6.67 -5.90 -5.38
C GLU A 100 -7.55 -4.73 -4.94
N ARG A 101 -7.11 -3.51 -5.24
CA ARG A 101 -7.97 -2.33 -5.26
C ARG A 101 -8.89 -2.41 -6.48
N THR A 102 -9.52 -3.55 -6.71
CA THR A 102 -10.72 -3.59 -7.51
C THR A 102 -11.81 -3.05 -6.61
N GLY A 103 -11.98 -1.73 -6.68
CA GLY A 103 -13.32 -1.21 -6.89
C GLY A 103 -13.87 -1.95 -8.10
N ARG A 104 -14.39 -3.15 -7.87
CA ARG A 104 -15.35 -3.78 -8.78
C ARG A 104 -16.46 -2.73 -8.96
N ILE A 105 -17.31 -2.78 -9.96
CA ILE A 105 -18.59 -2.06 -9.92
C ILE A 105 -19.63 -3.15 -10.05
N GLU A 106 -20.45 -3.35 -9.00
CA GLU A 106 -21.52 -4.34 -9.07
C GLU A 106 -22.64 -3.68 -9.86
N LEU A 107 -22.92 -4.27 -11.02
CA LEU A 107 -24.08 -3.91 -11.81
C LEU A 107 -25.26 -4.61 -11.16
N CYS A 108 -26.33 -3.86 -10.92
CA CYS A 108 -27.60 -4.41 -10.47
C CYS A 108 -28.08 -5.50 -11.44
N LEU A 109 -28.24 -6.76 -10.99
CA LEU A 109 -28.64 -7.88 -11.84
C LEU A 109 -30.04 -7.75 -12.45
N ASN A 110 -30.86 -6.85 -11.92
CA ASN A 110 -32.21 -6.59 -12.41
C ASN A 110 -32.27 -5.40 -13.38
N CYS A 111 -31.33 -4.46 -13.29
CA CYS A 111 -31.48 -3.15 -13.91
C CYS A 111 -30.27 -2.63 -14.66
N GLY A 112 -29.13 -3.30 -14.51
CA GLY A 112 -27.88 -2.98 -15.18
C GLY A 112 -27.25 -1.64 -14.78
N ARG A 113 -27.82 -0.92 -13.80
CA ARG A 113 -27.23 0.33 -13.30
C ARG A 113 -26.12 0.02 -12.31
N SER A 114 -25.07 0.84 -12.34
CA SER A 114 -23.98 0.80 -11.37
C SER A 114 -24.51 1.16 -9.98
N ILE A 115 -24.24 0.29 -9.01
CA ILE A 115 -24.56 0.51 -7.61
C ILE A 115 -23.26 0.41 -6.77
N PRO A 116 -23.17 1.12 -5.64
CA PRO A 116 -22.01 1.02 -4.77
C PRO A 116 -22.04 -0.32 -3.98
N PHE A 117 -20.87 -0.82 -3.58
CA PHE A 117 -20.67 -2.18 -3.02
C PHE A 117 -21.35 -2.43 -1.69
N ASP A 118 -21.57 -1.36 -0.95
CA ASP A 118 -22.19 -1.34 0.36
C ASP A 118 -23.73 -1.34 0.27
N ALA A 119 -24.31 -1.12 -0.92
CA ALA A 119 -25.75 -1.11 -1.10
C ALA A 119 -26.33 -2.54 -1.16
N GLN A 120 -26.90 -3.00 -0.04
CA GLN A 120 -27.67 -4.26 0.01
C GLN A 120 -28.95 -4.21 -0.84
N ILE A 121 -29.49 -3.02 -1.09
CA ILE A 121 -30.72 -2.79 -1.85
C ILE A 121 -30.42 -1.78 -2.96
N CYS A 122 -30.79 -2.09 -4.20
CA CYS A 122 -30.62 -1.16 -5.31
C CYS A 122 -31.55 0.07 -5.12
N PRO A 123 -31.03 1.31 -5.11
CA PRO A 123 -31.84 2.51 -4.92
C PRO A 123 -32.78 2.81 -6.10
N TYR A 124 -32.49 2.25 -7.28
CA TYR A 124 -33.29 2.46 -8.49
C TYR A 124 -34.38 1.41 -8.69
N CYS A 125 -34.23 0.21 -8.11
CA CYS A 125 -35.16 -0.91 -8.35
C CYS A 125 -35.74 -1.54 -7.08
N GLY A 126 -35.21 -1.24 -5.90
CA GLY A 126 -35.70 -1.75 -4.63
C GLY A 126 -35.43 -3.24 -4.36
N ILE A 127 -34.74 -3.94 -5.27
CA ILE A 127 -34.42 -5.36 -5.10
C ILE A 127 -33.10 -5.53 -4.34
N LYS A 128 -33.10 -6.44 -3.37
CA LYS A 128 -31.91 -6.86 -2.62
C LYS A 128 -30.93 -7.59 -3.55
N GLN A 129 -29.68 -7.13 -3.60
CA GLN A 129 -28.64 -7.86 -4.32
C GLN A 129 -28.12 -8.99 -3.45
N GLN A 130 -27.92 -10.17 -4.02
CA GLN A 130 -27.30 -11.28 -3.31
C GLN A 130 -25.79 -11.05 -3.32
N THR A 131 -25.25 -10.73 -2.16
CA THR A 131 -23.83 -10.46 -1.93
C THR A 131 -22.97 -11.62 -2.41
N VAL A 132 -22.14 -11.37 -3.42
CA VAL A 132 -21.20 -12.35 -3.97
C VAL A 132 -20.10 -12.58 -2.93
N THR A 133 -20.20 -13.69 -2.19
CA THR A 133 -19.14 -14.11 -1.26
C THR A 133 -17.99 -14.71 -2.07
N GLN A 134 -16.91 -13.94 -2.21
CA GLN A 134 -15.55 -14.33 -2.59
C GLN A 134 -15.35 -14.85 -4.04
N VAL A 135 -14.73 -14.02 -4.87
CA VAL A 135 -14.12 -14.46 -6.14
C VAL A 135 -12.63 -14.65 -5.90
N LYS A 136 -12.16 -15.90 -5.90
CA LYS A 136 -10.75 -16.20 -6.21
C LYS A 136 -10.71 -16.64 -7.67
N GLY A 137 -10.06 -15.85 -8.51
CA GLY A 137 -9.65 -16.26 -9.85
C GLY A 137 -10.82 -16.52 -10.81
N GLY A 138 -11.33 -15.44 -11.41
CA GLY A 138 -11.69 -15.42 -12.84
C GLY A 138 -12.69 -16.41 -13.43
N GLU A 139 -13.37 -17.25 -12.64
CA GLU A 139 -14.38 -18.17 -13.15
C GLU A 139 -15.59 -18.19 -12.20
N ILE A 140 -16.75 -17.81 -12.74
CA ILE A 140 -18.04 -17.86 -12.03
C ILE A 140 -18.59 -19.27 -12.21
N GLU A 141 -18.00 -20.24 -11.53
CA GLU A 141 -18.70 -21.50 -11.35
C GLU A 141 -19.78 -21.28 -10.28
N THR A 142 -21.03 -21.35 -10.72
CA THR A 142 -22.19 -21.34 -9.83
C THR A 142 -22.19 -22.66 -9.07
N PHE A 143 -21.31 -22.79 -8.06
CA PHE A 143 -21.23 -23.98 -7.23
C PHE A 143 -22.45 -23.99 -6.30
N LYS A 144 -23.60 -24.37 -6.85
CA LYS A 144 -24.78 -24.76 -6.09
C LYS A 144 -24.33 -25.92 -5.22
N LYS A 145 -24.08 -25.66 -3.93
CA LYS A 145 -23.73 -26.66 -2.94
C LYS A 145 -24.79 -27.77 -2.97
N SER A 146 -24.47 -28.93 -3.54
CA SER A 146 -25.38 -30.07 -3.53
C SER A 146 -25.49 -30.59 -2.10
N ILE A 147 -26.69 -30.63 -1.57
CA ILE A 147 -26.96 -31.13 -0.23
C ILE A 147 -27.50 -32.55 -0.39
N THR A 148 -26.88 -33.50 0.29
CA THR A 148 -27.38 -34.87 0.39
C THR A 148 -28.33 -34.96 1.58
N LYS A 149 -29.56 -35.43 1.36
CA LYS A 149 -30.53 -35.69 2.42
C LYS A 149 -30.94 -37.16 2.40
N THR A 150 -30.82 -37.81 3.55
CA THR A 150 -31.25 -39.19 3.74
C THR A 150 -32.71 -39.22 4.17
N ILE A 151 -33.55 -39.95 3.45
CA ILE A 151 -34.99 -40.03 3.71
C ILE A 151 -35.41 -41.48 3.81
N LYS A 152 -36.23 -41.77 4.83
CA LYS A 152 -36.86 -43.06 5.03
C LYS A 152 -38.28 -43.05 4.51
N CYS A 153 -38.66 -44.06 3.73
CA CYS A 153 -40.03 -44.20 3.25
C CYS A 153 -40.96 -44.72 4.38
N PRO A 154 -42.12 -44.08 4.62
CA PRO A 154 -43.06 -44.49 5.67
C PRO A 154 -43.78 -45.80 5.40
N SER A 155 -43.86 -46.27 4.14
CA SER A 155 -44.56 -47.51 3.79
C SER A 155 -43.64 -48.72 3.63
N CYS A 156 -42.45 -48.55 3.03
CA CYS A 156 -41.53 -49.64 2.69
C CYS A 156 -40.29 -49.71 3.62
N GLY A 157 -40.05 -48.68 4.44
CA GLY A 157 -38.86 -48.56 5.30
C GLY A 157 -37.54 -48.35 4.54
N GLU A 158 -37.57 -48.27 3.21
CA GLU A 158 -36.39 -48.04 2.36
C GLU A 158 -35.76 -46.68 2.64
N ILE A 159 -34.43 -46.66 2.72
CA ILE A 159 -33.62 -45.46 2.94
C ILE A 159 -33.01 -45.07 1.59
N LYS A 160 -33.26 -43.84 1.13
CA LYS A 160 -32.63 -43.29 -0.08
C LYS A 160 -31.91 -41.99 0.25
N GLU A 161 -30.73 -41.83 -0.34
CA GLU A 161 -30.00 -40.58 -0.38
C GLU A 161 -30.44 -39.79 -1.61
N VAL A 162 -30.82 -38.55 -1.39
CA VAL A 162 -31.29 -37.65 -2.45
C VAL A 162 -30.36 -36.44 -2.46
N GLN A 163 -29.79 -36.15 -3.61
CA GLN A 163 -28.98 -34.97 -3.85
C GLN A 163 -29.84 -33.90 -4.50
N GLY A 164 -29.74 -32.66 -4.02
CA GLY A 164 -30.45 -31.53 -4.62
C GLY A 164 -29.83 -30.21 -4.21
N VAL A 165 -30.23 -29.13 -4.89
CA VAL A 165 -29.75 -27.78 -4.57
C VAL A 165 -30.72 -27.06 -3.63
N ILE A 166 -30.23 -26.10 -2.85
CA ILE A 166 -31.05 -25.29 -1.94
C ILE A 166 -32.21 -24.64 -2.73
N GLY A 167 -33.43 -24.90 -2.30
CA GLY A 167 -34.66 -24.37 -2.91
C GLY A 167 -35.30 -25.26 -3.99
N GLU A 168 -34.59 -26.29 -4.48
CA GLU A 168 -35.10 -27.22 -5.51
C GLU A 168 -36.07 -28.25 -4.91
N ARG A 169 -37.09 -28.62 -5.71
CA ARG A 169 -37.99 -29.73 -5.41
C ARG A 169 -37.57 -30.93 -6.26
N VAL A 170 -37.16 -32.00 -5.61
CA VAL A 170 -36.83 -33.26 -6.27
C VAL A 170 -37.96 -34.25 -6.01
N GLU A 171 -38.54 -34.82 -7.08
CA GLU A 171 -39.50 -35.92 -6.99
C GLU A 171 -38.75 -37.22 -6.75
N ILE A 172 -39.20 -37.99 -5.74
CA ILE A 172 -38.60 -39.26 -5.37
C ILE A 172 -39.65 -40.37 -5.39
N THR A 173 -39.26 -41.54 -5.87
CA THR A 173 -40.13 -42.73 -5.92
C THR A 173 -39.49 -43.86 -5.10
N CYS A 174 -40.21 -44.48 -4.15
CA CYS A 174 -39.72 -45.68 -3.44
C CYS A 174 -39.63 -46.85 -4.42
N SER A 175 -38.48 -47.54 -4.49
CA SER A 175 -38.30 -48.68 -5.40
C SER A 175 -39.13 -49.88 -4.97
N LYS A 176 -39.37 -50.05 -3.66
CA LYS A 176 -40.15 -51.18 -3.12
C LYS A 176 -41.67 -51.02 -3.19
N CYS A 177 -42.21 -49.83 -2.94
CA CYS A 177 -43.67 -49.61 -2.87
C CYS A 177 -44.23 -48.70 -3.95
N ASN A 178 -43.39 -48.25 -4.90
CA ASN A 178 -43.74 -47.40 -6.04
C ASN A 178 -44.53 -46.12 -5.68
N LYS A 179 -44.47 -45.67 -4.42
CA LYS A 179 -45.08 -44.43 -3.95
C LYS A 179 -44.18 -43.25 -4.29
N LYS A 180 -44.81 -42.18 -4.77
CA LYS A 180 -44.17 -40.91 -5.11
C LYS A 180 -44.22 -39.92 -3.95
N GLY A 181 -43.21 -39.08 -3.84
CA GLY A 181 -43.12 -38.00 -2.86
C GLY A 181 -42.17 -36.90 -3.33
N PHE A 182 -42.15 -35.78 -2.61
CA PHE A 182 -41.31 -34.64 -2.95
C PHE A 182 -40.47 -34.21 -1.76
N VAL A 183 -39.26 -33.78 -2.05
CA VAL A 183 -38.31 -33.28 -1.06
C VAL A 183 -37.92 -31.88 -1.45
N ARG A 184 -38.02 -30.95 -0.49
CA ARG A 184 -37.50 -29.61 -0.63
C ARG A 184 -36.24 -29.47 0.20
N PHE A 185 -35.15 -29.08 -0.43
CA PHE A 185 -33.90 -28.76 0.23
C PHE A 185 -33.97 -27.30 0.70
N ARG A 186 -33.82 -27.08 2.01
CA ARG A 186 -33.88 -25.76 2.65
C ARG A 186 -32.53 -25.44 3.28
#